data_AF-A0A392TKH6-F1
#
_entry.id   AF-A0A392TKH6-F1
#
_cell.length_a   1.000
_cell.length_b   1.000
_cell.length_c   1.000
_cell.angle_alpha   90.00
_cell.angle_beta   90.00
_cell.angle_gamma   90.00
#
_symmetry.space_group_name_H-M   'P 1'
#
loop_
_entity.id
_entity.type
_entity.pdbx_description
1 polymer ?
#
loop_
_entity_poly.entity_id
_entity_poly.type
_entity_poly.pdbx_seq_one_letter_code
_entity_poly.pdbx_strand_id
1 'polypeptide(L)'
;AGRTEAPSGLGTTSFGANSTAKISVEAALAGAIIGKGGVNSKQICRQTGVKFSIRDHESDPNLRNIELEGTFDQIAQASNM
;
A
#
# COMPACT_ATOMS: atom_id res chain seq x y z
N ALA A 1 42.80 6.34 26.10
CA ALA A 1 41.56 5.92 26.79
C ALA A 1 40.39 6.56 26.05
N GLY A 2 39.64 5.77 25.27
CA GLY A 2 38.53 6.24 24.45
C GLY A 2 37.27 6.46 25.27
N ARG A 3 36.60 7.59 25.05
CA ARG A 3 35.25 7.87 25.57
C ARG A 3 34.25 7.63 24.45
N THR A 4 33.38 6.66 24.63
CA THR A 4 32.18 6.45 23.81
C THR A 4 30.98 6.57 24.74
N GLU A 5 30.22 7.65 24.59
CA GLU A 5 28.89 7.81 25.21
C GLU A 5 27.93 8.29 24.13
N ALA A 6 26.78 7.62 24.06
CA ALA A 6 25.89 7.49 22.91
C ALA A 6 25.10 8.77 22.55
N PRO A 7 24.43 8.74 21.39
CA PRO A 7 23.03 9.15 21.38
C PRO A 7 22.13 8.02 20.88
N SER A 8 21.24 7.59 21.78
CA SER A 8 19.82 7.37 21.53
C SER A 8 19.43 6.92 20.12
N GLY A 9 19.74 5.67 19.80
CA GLY A 9 19.12 4.94 18.71
C GLY A 9 18.42 3.71 19.26
N LEU A 10 17.31 3.88 19.98
CA LEU A 10 16.35 2.79 20.16
C LEU A 10 15.65 2.58 18.80
N GLY A 11 16.44 2.08 17.84
CA GLY A 11 15.92 1.38 16.69
C GLY A 11 15.31 0.10 17.22
N THR A 12 14.04 0.15 17.59
CA THR A 12 13.16 -0.99 17.34
C THR A 12 13.13 -1.15 15.82
N THR A 13 14.17 -1.76 15.26
CA THR A 13 14.10 -2.34 13.93
C THR A 13 13.22 -3.57 14.09
N SER A 14 11.93 -3.36 14.35
CA SER A 14 10.94 -4.23 13.75
C SER A 14 11.32 -4.23 12.28
N PHE A 15 11.77 -5.38 11.79
CA PHE A 15 11.92 -5.64 10.36
C PHE A 15 10.52 -5.58 9.76
N GLY A 16 9.92 -4.39 9.75
CA GLY A 16 8.71 -4.09 9.02
C GLY A 16 9.13 -4.08 7.57
N ALA A 17 9.14 -5.27 6.96
CA ALA A 17 9.32 -5.42 5.54
C ALA A 17 8.15 -4.68 4.85
N ASN A 18 8.35 -3.38 4.63
CA ASN A 18 7.48 -2.57 3.81
C ASN A 18 7.46 -3.24 2.44
N SER A 19 6.34 -3.88 2.17
CA SER A 19 6.03 -4.56 0.93
C SER A 19 5.28 -3.58 0.05
N THR A 20 5.38 -3.76 -1.26
CA THR A 20 4.62 -2.98 -2.22
C THR A 20 4.02 -3.95 -3.22
N ALA A 21 2.70 -4.03 -3.29
CA ALA A 21 2.01 -4.78 -4.33
C ALA A 21 1.58 -3.84 -5.44
N LYS A 22 1.90 -4.21 -6.67
CA LYS A 22 1.43 -3.53 -7.88
C LYS A 22 0.53 -4.48 -8.63
N ILE A 23 -0.69 -4.04 -8.89
CA ILE A 23 -1.72 -4.87 -9.48
C ILE A 23 -2.26 -4.11 -10.69
N SER A 24 -2.15 -4.71 -11.87
CA SER A 24 -2.78 -4.20 -13.08
C SER A 24 -4.17 -4.82 -13.18
N VAL A 25 -5.21 -3.99 -13.14
CA VAL A 25 -6.61 -4.41 -13.26
C VAL A 25 -7.29 -3.60 -14.34
N GLU A 26 -8.35 -4.13 -14.94
CA GLU A 26 -9.14 -3.36 -15.88
C GLU A 26 -9.79 -2.16 -15.19
N ALA A 27 -9.91 -1.02 -15.86
CA ALA A 27 -10.51 0.20 -15.33
C ALA A 27 -11.95 -0.02 -14.84
N ALA A 28 -12.69 -0.93 -15.49
CA ALA A 28 -14.00 -1.38 -15.05
C ALA A 28 -13.97 -2.10 -13.70
N LEU A 29 -13.00 -3.00 -13.51
CA LEU A 29 -12.77 -3.74 -12.25
C LEU A 29 -12.13 -2.85 -11.17
N ALA A 30 -11.21 -1.97 -11.54
CA ALA A 30 -10.59 -0.98 -10.67
C ALA A 30 -11.66 -0.08 -10.04
N GLY A 31 -12.61 0.40 -10.83
CA GLY A 31 -13.74 1.18 -10.34
C GLY A 31 -14.60 0.41 -9.32
N ALA A 32 -14.78 -0.90 -9.53
CA ALA A 32 -15.45 -1.77 -8.57
C ALA A 32 -14.64 -1.95 -7.28
N ILE A 33 -13.32 -2.18 -7.37
CA ILE A 33 -12.40 -2.30 -6.23
C ILE A 33 -12.30 -0.99 -5.44
N ILE A 34 -12.33 0.17 -6.10
CA ILE A 34 -12.28 1.49 -5.46
C ILE A 34 -13.64 1.85 -4.83
N GLY A 35 -14.73 1.31 -5.38
CA GLY A 35 -16.09 1.60 -5.00
C GLY A 35 -16.60 2.97 -5.48
N LYS A 36 -17.91 3.16 -5.43
CA LYS A 36 -18.59 4.37 -5.91
C LYS A 36 -18.09 5.62 -5.15
N GLY A 37 -17.28 6.44 -5.81
CA GLY A 37 -16.70 7.66 -5.22
C GLY A 37 -15.49 7.43 -4.31
N GLY A 38 -14.80 6.28 -4.40
CA GLY A 38 -13.60 6.01 -3.59
C GLY A 38 -13.88 5.63 -2.14
N VAL A 39 -15.12 5.23 -1.82
CA VAL A 39 -15.48 4.75 -0.49
C VAL A 39 -14.76 3.46 -0.12
N ASN A 40 -14.61 2.52 -1.06
CA ASN A 40 -13.94 1.25 -0.77
C ASN A 40 -12.42 1.46 -0.62
N SER A 41 -11.77 2.25 -1.48
CA SER A 41 -10.34 2.56 -1.31
C SER A 41 -10.03 3.26 0.02
N LYS A 42 -10.89 4.20 0.46
CA LYS A 42 -10.79 4.82 1.79
C LYS A 42 -10.99 3.81 2.91
N GLN A 43 -11.95 2.90 2.76
CA GLN A 43 -12.20 1.86 3.75
C GLN A 43 -11.04 0.87 3.84
N ILE A 44 -10.49 0.43 2.70
CA ILE A 44 -9.31 -0.42 2.62
C ILE A 44 -8.14 0.25 3.36
N CYS A 45 -7.77 1.48 3.00
CA CYS A 45 -6.73 2.22 3.71
C CYS A 45 -6.98 2.34 5.22
N ARG A 46 -8.24 2.56 5.64
CA ARG A 46 -8.60 2.73 7.05
C ARG A 46 -8.61 1.42 7.83
N GLN A 47 -9.02 0.32 7.22
CA GLN A 47 -9.10 -0.99 7.86
C GLN A 47 -7.75 -1.68 7.88
N THR A 48 -7.03 -1.66 6.76
CA THR A 48 -5.76 -2.37 6.62
C THR A 48 -4.56 -1.48 6.93
N GLY A 49 -4.68 -0.16 6.89
CA GLY A 49 -3.54 0.74 7.13
C GLY A 49 -2.58 0.87 5.94
N VAL A 50 -2.87 0.21 4.81
CA VAL A 50 -2.05 0.37 3.60
C VAL A 50 -2.25 1.74 2.96
N LYS A 51 -1.24 2.15 2.20
CA LYS A 51 -1.32 3.28 1.29
C LYS A 51 -1.78 2.77 -0.07
N PHE A 52 -2.99 3.19 -0.45
CA PHE A 52 -3.61 2.88 -1.74
C PHE A 52 -3.37 4.02 -2.73
N SER A 53 -2.73 3.70 -3.85
CA SER A 53 -2.48 4.63 -4.96
C SER A 53 -3.01 4.03 -6.25
N ILE A 54 -3.65 4.86 -7.08
CA ILE A 54 -4.10 4.45 -8.41
C ILE A 54 -3.27 5.25 -9.40
N ARG A 55 -2.71 4.56 -10.39
CA ARG A 55 -2.15 5.18 -11.59
C ARG A 55 -2.90 4.68 -12.81
N ASP A 56 -3.10 5.58 -13.75
CA ASP A 56 -3.60 5.21 -15.07
C ASP A 56 -2.49 4.51 -15.86
N HIS A 57 -2.88 3.47 -16.60
CA HIS A 57 -1.95 2.74 -17.43
C HIS A 57 -1.69 3.53 -18.72
N GLU A 58 -0.44 3.91 -18.98
CA GLU A 58 -0.09 4.79 -20.11
C GLU A 58 -0.40 4.13 -21.47
N SER A 59 -0.24 2.81 -21.56
CA SER A 59 -0.51 2.02 -22.77
C SER A 59 -1.99 1.71 -23.02
N ASP A 60 -2.80 1.59 -21.97
CA ASP A 60 -4.16 1.05 -22.06
C ASP A 60 -5.13 1.88 -21.21
N PRO A 61 -6.02 2.68 -21.81
CA PRO A 61 -6.98 3.48 -21.05
C PRO A 61 -8.01 2.61 -20.30
N ASN A 62 -8.10 1.34 -20.67
CA ASN A 62 -8.94 0.35 -20.01
C ASN A 62 -8.22 -0.40 -18.89
N LEU A 63 -6.96 -0.08 -18.57
CA LEU A 63 -6.23 -0.66 -17.45
C LEU A 63 -5.84 0.42 -16.44
N ARG A 64 -5.80 0.02 -15.17
CA ARG A 64 -5.32 0.83 -14.05
C ARG A 64 -4.36 0.02 -13.21
N ASN A 65 -3.29 0.68 -12.82
CA ASN A 65 -2.31 0.13 -11.91
C ASN A 65 -2.65 0.58 -10.49
N ILE A 66 -3.06 -0.36 -9.66
CA ILE A 66 -3.25 -0.15 -8.23
C ILE A 66 -1.90 -0.45 -7.57
N GLU A 67 -1.39 0.50 -6.79
CA GLU A 67 -0.21 0.33 -5.94
C GLU A 67 -0.66 0.34 -4.48
N LEU A 68 -0.34 -0.74 -3.77
CA LEU A 68 -0.56 -0.91 -2.33
C LEU A 68 0.79 -0.93 -1.64
N GLU A 69 1.03 0.01 -0.73
CA GLU A 69 2.28 0.09 0.04
C GLU A 69 1.96 -0.06 1.53
N GLY A 70 2.62 -1.00 2.21
CA GLY A 70 2.35 -1.34 3.61
C GLY A 70 3.15 -2.56 4.05
N THR A 71 2.71 -3.27 5.09
CA THR A 71 3.30 -4.59 5.41
C THR A 71 2.64 -5.68 4.57
N PHE A 72 3.29 -6.84 4.48
CA PHE A 72 2.74 -7.99 3.75
C PHE A 72 1.31 -8.36 4.20
N ASP A 73 1.06 -8.37 5.51
CA ASP A 73 -0.26 -8.65 6.08
C ASP A 73 -1.30 -7.60 5.67
N GLN A 74 -0.97 -6.31 5.82
CA GLN A 74 -1.86 -5.21 5.45
C GLN A 74 -2.21 -5.24 3.95
N ILE A 75 -1.22 -5.54 3.10
CA ILE A 75 -1.41 -5.65 1.65
C ILE A 75 -2.23 -6.89 1.30
N ALA A 76 -1.99 -8.03 1.94
CA ALA A 76 -2.78 -9.23 1.75
C ALA A 76 -4.25 -8.99 2.13
N GLN A 77 -4.50 -8.32 3.26
CA GLN A 77 -5.85 -7.92 3.65
C GLN A 77 -6.48 -6.96 2.64
N ALA A 78 -5.73 -5.96 2.16
CA ALA A 78 -6.23 -4.96 1.21
C ALA A 78 -6.54 -5.57 -0.15
N SER A 79 -5.72 -6.53 -0.59
CA SER A 79 -5.90 -7.24 -1.86
C SER A 79 -7.08 -8.22 -1.82
N ASN A 80 -7.59 -8.57 -0.64
CA ASN A 80 -8.68 -9.53 -0.44
C ASN A 80 -10.04 -8.85 -0.15
N MET A 81 -10.14 -7.52 -0.31
CA MET A 81 -11.38 -6.74 -0.14
C MET A 81 -12.12 -6.47 -1.45
#